data_AF-A0A1G2MGT0-F1
#
_entry.id   AF-A0A1G2MGT0-F1
#
_cell.length_a   1.000
_cell.length_b   1.000
_cell.length_c   1.000
_cell.angle_alpha   90.00
_cell.angle_beta   90.00
_cell.angle_gamma   90.00
#
_symmetry.space_group_name_H-M   'P 1'
#
loop_
_entity.id
_entity.type
_entity.pdbx_description
1 polymer ?
#
loop_
_entity_poly.entity_id
_entity_poly.type
_entity_poly.pdbx_seq_one_letter_code
_entity_poly.pdbx_strand_id
1 'polypeptide(L)'
;MLLYLVIHLKDKDIFAFQTLYKKHFGVEISNQQALENGLKLLRLMEIVYKPMTLEDLDAVRVRQKVLLTLKLRTVAGKRSKQ
;
A
#
# COMPACT_ATOMS: atom_id res chain seq x y z
N MET A 1 -0.63 -14.35 -17.02
CA MET A 1 -1.18 -13.56 -18.14
C MET A 1 -1.97 -12.37 -17.57
N LEU A 2 -1.27 -11.33 -17.11
CA LEU A 2 -1.85 -10.08 -16.58
C LEU A 2 -1.69 -8.94 -17.60
N LEU A 3 -1.65 -9.25 -18.89
CA LEU A 3 -1.27 -8.28 -19.93
C LEU A 3 -2.43 -7.43 -20.47
N TYR A 4 -3.66 -7.63 -19.98
CA TYR A 4 -4.86 -6.95 -20.53
C TYR A 4 -5.31 -5.70 -19.78
N LEU A 5 -4.73 -5.39 -18.61
CA LEU A 5 -5.03 -4.12 -17.96
C LEU A 5 -4.12 -3.06 -18.57
N VAL A 6 -4.48 -2.55 -19.76
CA VAL A 6 -4.03 -1.21 -20.14
C VAL A 6 -4.41 -0.31 -18.97
N ILE A 7 -3.40 0.12 -18.22
CA ILE A 7 -3.53 1.07 -17.13
C ILE A 7 -4.02 2.37 -17.74
N HIS A 8 -5.33 2.51 -17.81
CA HIS A 8 -5.96 3.73 -18.26
C HIS A 8 -6.35 4.53 -17.02
N LEU A 9 -5.43 5.39 -16.58
CA LEU A 9 -5.78 6.43 -15.62
C LEU A 9 -6.80 7.35 -16.31
N LYS A 10 -7.99 7.48 -15.73
CA LYS A 10 -9.00 8.43 -16.17
C LYS A 10 -8.77 9.77 -15.48
N ASP A 11 -9.39 10.83 -15.97
CA ASP A 11 -9.24 12.18 -15.40
C ASP A 11 -9.54 12.22 -13.89
N LYS A 12 -10.53 11.44 -13.43
CA LYS A 12 -10.84 11.28 -12.00
C LYS A 12 -9.68 10.69 -11.19
N ASP A 13 -8.91 9.79 -11.78
CA ASP A 13 -7.77 9.12 -11.13
C ASP A 13 -6.57 10.07 -11.08
N ILE A 14 -6.38 10.87 -12.15
CA ILE A 14 -5.38 11.94 -12.20
C ILE A 14 -5.66 12.98 -11.10
N PHE A 15 -6.92 13.44 -10.99
CA PHE A 15 -7.32 14.41 -9.97
C PHE A 15 -7.15 13.87 -8.54
N ALA A 16 -7.53 12.60 -8.32
CA ALA A 16 -7.33 11.94 -7.04
C ALA A 16 -5.84 11.85 -6.68
N PHE A 17 -4.99 11.50 -7.65
CA PHE A 17 -3.55 11.43 -7.47
C PHE A 17 -2.96 12.81 -7.11
N GLN A 18 -3.34 13.87 -7.82
CA GLN A 18 -2.92 15.25 -7.51
C GLN A 18 -3.32 15.67 -6.10
N THR A 19 -4.56 15.35 -5.70
CA THR A 19 -5.09 15.65 -4.36
C THR A 19 -4.26 14.97 -3.28
N LEU A 20 -3.96 13.68 -3.46
CA LEU A 20 -3.11 12.92 -2.53
C LEU A 20 -1.68 13.47 -2.49
N TYR A 21 -1.11 13.77 -3.66
CA TYR A 21 0.25 14.29 -3.76
C TYR A 21 0.38 15.63 -3.01
N LYS A 22 -0.57 16.56 -3.23
CA LYS A 22 -0.62 17.82 -2.49
C LYS A 22 -0.81 17.60 -0.99
N LYS A 23 -1.72 16.71 -0.59
CA LYS A 23 -2.00 16.43 0.83
C LYS A 23 -0.78 15.89 1.57
N HIS A 24 0.00 15.01 0.94
CA HIS A 24 1.12 14.33 1.59
C HIS A 24 2.45 15.06 1.46
N PHE A 25 2.66 15.81 0.36
CA PHE A 25 3.94 16.45 0.06
C PHE A 25 3.86 17.98 0.01
N GLY A 26 2.66 18.58 0.07
CA GLY A 26 2.47 20.03 0.00
C GLY A 26 2.73 20.64 -1.38
N VAL A 27 2.93 19.81 -2.41
CA VAL A 27 3.30 20.23 -3.76
C VAL A 27 2.16 19.99 -4.72
N GLU A 28 1.83 20.99 -5.54
CA GLU A 28 0.93 20.82 -6.68
C GLU A 28 1.69 20.31 -7.89
N ILE A 29 1.08 19.40 -8.65
CA ILE A 29 1.68 18.80 -9.84
C ILE A 29 0.71 18.92 -11.01
N SER A 30 1.23 19.09 -12.22
CA SER A 30 0.42 19.18 -13.43
C SER A 30 -0.25 17.84 -13.76
N ASN A 31 -1.25 17.87 -14.64
CA ASN A 31 -1.92 16.64 -15.11
C ASN A 31 -0.92 15.67 -15.75
N GLN A 32 0.03 16.19 -16.54
CA GLN A 32 1.07 15.39 -17.17
C GLN A 32 1.99 14.73 -16.13
N GLN A 33 2.42 15.48 -15.11
CA GLN A 33 3.25 14.94 -14.03
C GLN A 33 2.49 13.87 -13.23
N ALA A 34 1.20 14.10 -12.95
CA ALA A 34 0.35 13.14 -12.26
C ALA A 34 0.17 11.86 -13.09
N LEU A 35 -0.03 11.97 -14.40
CA LEU A 35 -0.12 10.84 -15.31
C LEU A 35 1.18 10.03 -15.32
N GLU A 36 2.33 10.68 -15.53
CA GLU A 36 3.63 10.02 -15.59
C GLU A 36 3.98 9.32 -14.27
N ASN A 37 3.77 9.99 -13.15
CA ASN A 37 4.07 9.43 -11.83
C ASN A 37 3.09 8.31 -11.45
N GLY A 38 1.80 8.47 -11.79
CA GLY A 38 0.80 7.42 -11.60
C GLY A 38 1.12 6.16 -12.40
N LEU A 39 1.55 6.30 -13.66
CA LEU A 39 1.99 5.17 -14.49
C LEU A 39 3.22 4.48 -13.93
N LYS A 40 4.23 5.23 -13.47
CA LYS A 40 5.43 4.68 -12.81
C LYS A 40 5.06 3.88 -11.56
N LEU A 41 4.14 4.41 -10.75
CA LEU A 41 3.67 3.72 -9.55
C LEU A 41 2.98 2.40 -9.90
N LEU A 42 2.09 2.40 -10.90
CA LEU A 42 1.39 1.19 -11.30
C LEU A 42 2.35 0.17 -11.89
N ARG A 43 3.35 0.61 -12.66
CA ARG A 43 4.42 -0.27 -13.14
C ARG A 43 5.24 -0.89 -12.00
N LEU A 44 5.55 -0.12 -10.96
CA LEU A 44 6.21 -0.64 -9.78
C LEU A 44 5.36 -1.71 -9.09
N MET A 45 4.06 -1.44 -8.93
CA MET A 45 3.13 -2.39 -8.33
C MET A 45 3.04 -3.68 -9.14
N GLU A 46 3.00 -3.62 -10.47
CA GLU A 46 3.02 -4.82 -11.33
C GLU A 46 4.24 -5.70 -11.08
N ILE A 47 5.42 -5.09 -10.89
CA ILE A 47 6.69 -5.80 -10.71
C ILE A 47 6.79 -6.39 -9.29
N VAL A 48 6.34 -5.62 -8.29
CA VAL A 48 6.52 -5.98 -6.87
C VAL A 48 5.38 -6.84 -6.35
N TYR A 49 4.19 -6.77 -6.95
CA TYR A 49 3.02 -7.50 -6.48
C TYR A 49 3.20 -9.00 -6.67
N LYS A 50 3.32 -9.72 -5.55
CA LYS A 50 3.28 -11.17 -5.50
C LYS A 50 1.86 -11.59 -5.14
N PRO A 51 1.10 -12.20 -6.07
CA PRO A 51 -0.20 -12.75 -5.73
C PRO A 51 -0.01 -13.85 -4.67
N MET A 52 -0.95 -13.90 -3.72
CA MET A 52 -0.95 -14.89 -2.64
C MET A 52 -2.24 -15.71 -2.71
N THR A 53 -2.17 -16.99 -2.35
CA THR A 53 -3.38 -17.81 -2.25
C THR A 53 -4.14 -17.50 -0.95
N LEU A 54 -5.35 -18.06 -0.80
CA LEU A 54 -6.11 -17.91 0.44
C LEU A 54 -5.40 -18.59 1.62
N GLU A 55 -4.74 -19.72 1.36
CA GLU A 55 -3.93 -20.43 2.35
C GLU A 55 -2.72 -19.60 2.79
N ASP A 56 -2.03 -18.95 1.85
CA ASP A 56 -0.95 -18.00 2.17
C ASP A 56 -1.46 -16.84 3.05
N LEU A 57 -2.66 -16.34 2.74
CA LEU A 57 -3.27 -15.24 3.50
C LEU A 57 -3.59 -15.66 4.94
N ASP A 58 -4.13 -16.85 5.12
CA ASP A 58 -4.44 -17.38 6.44
C ASP A 58 -3.18 -17.65 7.27
N ALA A 59 -2.11 -18.15 6.65
CA ALA A 59 -0.81 -18.28 7.31
C ALA A 59 -0.26 -16.92 7.78
N VAL A 60 -0.40 -15.87 6.97
CA VAL A 60 0.00 -14.50 7.35
C VAL A 60 -0.83 -14.00 8.53
N ARG A 61 -2.16 -14.21 8.52
CA ARG A 61 -3.06 -13.79 9.61
C ARG A 61 -2.74 -14.45 10.93
N VAL A 62 -2.48 -15.76 10.92
CA VAL A 62 -2.08 -16.51 12.13
C VAL A 62 -0.79 -15.91 12.70
N ARG A 63 0.23 -15.71 11.87
CA ARG A 63 1.50 -15.10 12.28
C ARG A 63 1.30 -13.70 12.88
N GLN A 64 0.46 -12.86 12.27
CA GLN A 64 0.18 -11.52 12.79
C GLN A 64 -0.48 -11.56 14.18
N LYS A 65 -1.48 -12.43 14.40
CA LYS A 65 -2.15 -12.61 15.70
C LYS A 65 -1.18 -13.05 16.79
N VAL A 66 -0.26 -13.97 16.48
CA VAL A 66 0.78 -14.41 17.41
C VAL A 66 1.69 -13.24 17.78
N LEU A 67 2.18 -12.48 16.80
CA LEU A 67 3.06 -11.33 17.03
C LEU A 67 2.38 -10.23 17.85
N LEU A 68 1.10 -9.94 17.59
CA LEU A 68 0.29 -9.00 18.37
C LEU A 68 0.19 -9.44 19.83
N THR A 69 -0.13 -10.70 20.07
CA THR A 69 -0.23 -11.26 21.43
C THR A 69 1.09 -11.17 22.18
N LEU A 70 2.21 -11.47 21.51
CA LEU A 70 3.54 -11.36 22.10
C LEU A 70 3.88 -9.91 22.46
N LYS A 71 3.65 -8.96 21.54
CA LYS A 71 3.86 -7.53 21.81
C LYS A 71 3.05 -7.04 23.00
N LEU A 72 1.78 -7.43 23.11
CA LEU A 72 0.92 -7.05 24.23
C LEU A 72 1.44 -7.59 25.57
N ARG A 73 1.91 -8.84 25.60
CA ARG A 73 2.52 -9.45 26.80
C ARG A 73 3.80 -8.71 27.21
N THR A 74 4.66 -8.35 26.25
CA THR A 74 5.90 -7.61 26.53
C THR A 74 5.62 -6.19 27.05
N VAL A 75 4.59 -5.52 26.53
CA VAL A 75 4.17 -4.20 27.02
C VAL A 75 3.56 -4.27 28.42
N ALA A 76 2.72 -5.28 28.70
CA ALA A 76 2.14 -5.50 30.02
C ALA A 76 3.22 -5.81 31.09
N GLY A 77 4.21 -6.65 30.75
CA GLY A 77 5.32 -6.97 31.66
C GLY A 77 6.29 -5.81 31.93
N LYS A 78 6.35 -4.81 31.04
CA LYS A 78 7.11 -3.56 31.29
C LYS A 78 6.37 -2.59 32.21
N ARG A 79 5.03 -2.60 32.23
CA ARG A 79 4.22 -1.73 33.10
C ARG A 79 4.12 -2.20 34.55
N SER A 80 4.38 -3.48 34.85
CA SER A 80 4.33 -3.99 36.24
C SER A 80 5.65 -3.85 37.02
N LYS A 81 6.70 -3.29 36.39
CA LYS A 81 8.02 -3.06 37.00
C LYS A 81 8.35 -1.56 37.15
N GLN A 82 7.35 -0.69 36.98
CA GLN A 82 7.41 0.75 37.28
C GLN A 82 6.51 1.05 38.47
#